data_AF-A0A538RTY9-F1
#
_entry.id   AF-A0A538RTY9-F1
#
_cell.length_a   1.000
_cell.length_b   1.000
_cell.length_c   1.000
_cell.angle_alpha   90.00
_cell.angle_beta   90.00
_cell.angle_gamma   90.00
#
_symmetry.space_group_name_H-M   'P 1'
#
loop_
_entity.id
_entity.type
_entity.pdbx_description
1 polymer ?
#
loop_
_entity_poly.entity_id
_entity_poly.type
_entity_poly.pdbx_seq_one_letter_code
_entity_poly.pdbx_strand_id
1 'polypeptide(L)'
;MTKTVWGQVREQLGDIGKIELLVGIPTFNNAKTVEPVVNAVKAGLSKVCPPASVVVVNADAGSQDGTPETIKQAAGPDIRTAFVQHLADGFFPGPISLHALSESGVPGREHAFRAFFTVAEELQVQACVVVDANLRSLTSDWMEVLLRPVIEKGMDFVAPLFRRARYEGSLTNCIIYPLSRALYGKQMRYQSGGGYGFSGKLASLYLTKNVWEGEGAHYGIDSWLTTVAVAESCEVSQGFLGTKIHDGTLTGIELSLLLAQAVGALFHLMEAYQDVWEGSTGSSPVPQFGPPYEPDPEGGAVNVERMVRGFQQGLRDLLPIWEIILAPETLAGILPLGLVEAEEFRFPAALWVQTIYDFALAYHEKALYREHLLKSLTPLYLGRTASLVLETRAGTPEDVERVIETLCETFERMKPYLTQRWRFS
;
A
#
# COMPACT_ATOMS: atom_id res chain seq x y z
N MET A 1 -10.72 14.81 -17.35
CA MET A 1 -10.20 15.01 -15.98
C MET A 1 -9.00 15.95 -15.95
N THR A 2 -7.89 15.65 -16.65
CA THR A 2 -6.62 16.40 -16.62
C THR A 2 -6.76 17.91 -16.89
N LYS A 3 -7.43 18.29 -17.99
CA LYS A 3 -7.68 19.70 -18.34
C LYS A 3 -8.55 20.44 -17.30
N THR A 4 -9.46 19.72 -16.65
CA THR A 4 -10.38 20.28 -15.64
C THR A 4 -9.66 20.54 -14.32
N VAL A 5 -8.79 19.63 -13.89
CA VAL A 5 -7.98 19.77 -12.67
C VAL A 5 -7.01 20.94 -12.80
N TRP A 6 -6.23 20.97 -13.89
CA TRP A 6 -5.27 22.05 -14.10
C TRP A 6 -5.95 23.42 -14.26
N GLY A 7 -7.11 23.47 -14.92
CA GLY A 7 -7.92 24.69 -15.02
C GLY A 7 -8.28 25.28 -13.65
N GLN A 8 -8.74 24.45 -12.70
CA GLN A 8 -9.08 24.87 -11.34
C GLN A 8 -7.87 25.46 -10.60
N VAL A 9 -6.69 24.82 -10.72
CA VAL A 9 -5.46 25.28 -10.07
C VAL A 9 -4.99 26.60 -10.67
N ARG A 10 -4.99 26.72 -12.00
CA ARG A 10 -4.56 27.93 -12.70
C ARG A 10 -5.45 29.13 -12.41
N GLU A 11 -6.76 28.94 -12.30
CA GLU A 11 -7.70 30.00 -11.93
C GLU A 11 -7.42 30.57 -10.53
N GLN A 12 -7.03 29.71 -9.58
CA GLN A 12 -6.75 30.10 -8.19
C GLN A 12 -5.36 30.71 -7.99
N LEU A 13 -4.35 30.18 -8.69
CA LEU A 13 -2.96 30.59 -8.50
C LEU A 13 -2.51 31.69 -9.45
N GLY A 14 -3.21 31.90 -10.58
CA GLY A 14 -2.84 32.89 -11.59
C GLY A 14 -1.49 32.58 -12.26
N ASP A 15 -0.77 33.62 -12.65
CA ASP A 15 0.60 33.49 -13.16
C ASP A 15 1.57 33.23 -12.00
N ILE A 16 1.97 31.97 -11.88
CA ILE A 16 2.93 31.50 -10.88
C ILE A 16 4.32 31.42 -11.48
N GLY A 17 5.31 31.92 -10.74
CA GLY A 17 6.72 31.68 -11.04
C GLY A 17 7.10 30.21 -10.90
N LYS A 18 8.39 29.90 -11.06
CA LYS A 18 8.88 28.52 -10.94
C LYS A 18 8.50 27.90 -9.60
N ILE A 19 7.77 26.79 -9.64
CA ILE A 19 7.49 25.93 -8.49
C ILE A 19 8.43 24.73 -8.56
N GLU A 20 9.08 24.42 -7.44
CA GLU A 20 10.03 23.30 -7.36
C GLU A 20 9.41 22.12 -6.61
N LEU A 21 8.50 22.38 -5.67
CA LEU A 21 7.86 21.35 -4.85
C LEU A 21 6.33 21.45 -4.83
N LEU A 22 5.68 20.29 -4.91
CA LEU A 22 4.25 20.15 -4.68
C LEU A 22 3.99 19.34 -3.40
N VAL A 23 3.07 19.82 -2.56
CA VAL A 23 2.50 19.03 -1.46
C VAL A 23 1.04 18.71 -1.76
N GLY A 24 0.72 17.43 -1.92
CA GLY A 24 -0.65 16.95 -2.08
C GLY A 24 -1.26 16.55 -0.75
N ILE A 25 -2.48 17.01 -0.47
CA ILE A 25 -3.25 16.62 0.73
C ILE A 25 -4.65 16.15 0.31
N PRO A 26 -4.92 14.84 0.25
CA PRO A 26 -6.25 14.33 -0.03
C PRO A 26 -7.15 14.46 1.22
N THR A 27 -8.39 14.90 1.04
CA THR A 27 -9.33 15.12 2.16
C THR A 27 -10.76 14.67 1.89
N PHE A 28 -11.44 14.28 2.98
CA PHE A 28 -12.88 14.11 3.08
C PHE A 28 -13.33 14.22 4.54
N ASN A 29 -13.98 15.33 4.91
CA ASN A 29 -14.45 15.63 6.26
C ASN A 29 -13.34 15.49 7.34
N ASN A 30 -12.22 16.14 7.10
CA ASN A 30 -11.02 16.14 7.95
C ASN A 30 -10.81 17.46 8.73
N ALA A 31 -11.84 18.29 8.96
CA ALA A 31 -11.66 19.60 9.57
C ALA A 31 -11.07 19.51 10.99
N LYS A 32 -11.32 18.40 11.70
CA LYS A 32 -10.78 18.15 13.04
C LYS A 32 -9.30 17.72 13.06
N THR A 33 -8.76 17.27 11.93
CA THR A 33 -7.44 16.62 11.87
C THR A 33 -6.44 17.35 10.99
N VAL A 34 -6.91 18.15 10.02
CA VAL A 34 -6.06 18.67 8.95
C VAL A 34 -5.18 19.85 9.38
N GLU A 35 -5.60 20.65 10.36
CA GLU A 35 -4.82 21.80 10.83
C GLU A 35 -3.42 21.39 11.38
N PRO A 36 -3.30 20.42 12.32
CA PRO A 36 -2.00 19.92 12.75
C PRO A 36 -1.12 19.42 11.60
N VAL A 37 -1.72 18.72 10.63
CA VAL A 37 -1.01 18.20 9.44
C VAL A 37 -0.42 19.34 8.62
N VAL A 38 -1.23 20.35 8.27
CA VAL A 38 -0.77 21.51 7.50
C VAL A 38 0.32 22.26 8.26
N ASN A 39 0.15 22.50 9.57
CA ASN A 39 1.16 23.18 10.38
C ASN A 39 2.50 22.43 10.41
N ALA A 40 2.48 21.11 10.53
CA ALA A 40 3.70 20.30 10.52
C ALA A 40 4.36 20.27 9.13
N VAL A 41 3.58 20.21 8.05
CA VAL A 41 4.06 20.37 6.67
C VAL A 41 4.77 21.71 6.49
N LYS A 42 4.16 22.83 6.92
CA LYS A 42 4.77 24.16 6.85
C LYS A 42 6.10 24.22 7.59
N ALA A 43 6.12 23.72 8.83
CA ALA A 43 7.32 23.70 9.65
C ALA A 43 8.44 22.88 8.97
N GLY A 44 8.10 21.72 8.38
CA GLY A 44 9.06 20.87 7.67
C GLY A 44 9.60 21.49 6.38
N LEU A 45 8.72 22.06 5.55
CA LEU A 45 9.09 22.68 4.28
C LEU A 45 10.09 23.82 4.45
N SER A 46 9.98 24.60 5.53
CA SER A 46 10.92 25.70 5.81
C SER A 46 12.38 25.24 5.99
N LYS A 47 12.60 23.95 6.28
CA LYS A 47 13.92 23.32 6.37
C LYS A 47 14.43 22.77 5.02
N VAL A 48 13.54 22.57 4.05
CA VAL A 48 13.83 21.95 2.75
C VAL A 48 14.04 22.99 1.67
N CYS A 49 13.17 24.00 1.56
CA CYS A 49 13.26 25.02 0.52
C CYS A 49 12.54 26.33 0.91
N PRO A 50 12.76 27.43 0.17
CA PRO A 50 12.01 28.66 0.37
C PRO A 50 10.50 28.48 0.09
N PRO A 51 9.59 29.09 0.89
CA PRO A 51 8.14 28.96 0.69
C PRO A 51 7.64 29.37 -0.71
N ALA A 52 8.33 30.31 -1.35
CA ALA A 52 8.01 30.78 -2.69
C ALA A 52 8.22 29.72 -3.79
N SER A 53 8.91 28.61 -3.50
CA SER A 53 9.11 27.48 -4.42
C SER A 53 8.07 26.36 -4.23
N VAL A 54 7.13 26.52 -3.30
CA VAL A 54 6.18 25.47 -2.93
C VAL A 54 4.76 25.83 -3.32
N VAL A 55 4.02 24.80 -3.74
CA VAL A 55 2.55 24.83 -3.81
C VAL A 55 1.96 23.70 -2.95
N VAL A 56 0.94 24.01 -2.17
CA VAL A 56 0.09 23.02 -1.52
C VAL A 56 -1.17 22.85 -2.37
N VAL A 57 -1.48 21.62 -2.73
CA VAL A 57 -2.70 21.26 -3.47
C VAL A 57 -3.54 20.37 -2.57
N ASN A 58 -4.73 20.85 -2.22
CA ASN A 58 -5.73 20.05 -1.56
C ASN A 58 -6.67 19.44 -2.61
N ALA A 59 -6.77 18.11 -2.64
CA ALA A 59 -7.75 17.40 -3.45
C ALA A 59 -8.88 16.91 -2.52
N ASP A 60 -10.01 17.60 -2.58
CA ASP A 60 -11.13 17.41 -1.67
C ASP A 60 -12.26 16.60 -2.31
N ALA A 61 -12.73 15.59 -1.60
CA ALA A 61 -13.79 14.68 -2.05
C ALA A 61 -15.21 15.20 -1.72
N GLY A 62 -15.39 16.52 -1.54
CA GLY A 62 -16.69 17.13 -1.22
C GLY A 62 -16.97 17.21 0.28
N SER A 63 -15.98 17.62 1.07
CA SER A 63 -16.11 17.87 2.50
C SER A 63 -17.19 18.91 2.80
N GLN A 64 -17.98 18.67 3.85
CA GLN A 64 -19.06 19.55 4.31
C GLN A 64 -18.83 20.11 5.73
N ASP A 65 -17.68 19.82 6.32
CA ASP A 65 -17.33 20.15 7.70
C ASP A 65 -16.39 21.36 7.85
N GLY A 66 -16.10 22.06 6.74
CA GLY A 66 -15.17 23.19 6.70
C GLY A 66 -13.71 22.83 6.47
N THR A 67 -13.40 21.59 6.04
CA THR A 67 -12.03 21.13 5.79
C THR A 67 -11.20 22.08 4.90
N PRO A 68 -11.69 22.54 3.73
CA PRO A 68 -10.91 23.44 2.86
C PRO A 68 -10.60 24.79 3.54
N GLU A 69 -11.54 25.35 4.29
CA GLU A 69 -11.37 26.59 5.03
C GLU A 69 -10.30 26.45 6.11
N THR A 70 -10.30 25.34 6.84
CA THR A 70 -9.27 25.03 7.85
C THR A 70 -7.89 24.95 7.22
N ILE A 71 -7.75 24.28 6.06
CA ILE A 71 -6.48 24.22 5.32
C ILE A 71 -6.04 25.63 4.92
N LYS A 72 -6.93 26.44 4.35
CA LYS A 72 -6.63 27.79 3.90
C LYS A 72 -6.13 28.67 5.06
N GLN A 73 -6.77 28.58 6.22
CA GLN A 73 -6.38 29.31 7.42
C GLN A 73 -5.03 28.86 7.95
N ALA A 74 -4.80 27.54 8.07
CA ALA A 74 -3.55 26.98 8.58
C ALA A 74 -2.36 27.25 7.63
N ALA A 75 -2.57 27.13 6.32
CA ALA A 75 -1.60 27.43 5.27
C ALA A 75 -1.13 28.90 5.36
N GLY A 76 -2.07 29.83 5.58
CA GLY A 76 -1.78 31.26 5.63
C GLY A 76 -1.34 31.83 4.28
N PRO A 77 -0.95 33.12 4.23
CA PRO A 77 -0.60 33.79 2.97
C PRO A 77 0.77 33.40 2.42
N ASP A 78 1.66 32.83 3.26
CA ASP A 78 3.06 32.58 2.91
C ASP A 78 3.25 31.38 1.96
N ILE A 79 2.25 30.50 1.89
CA ILE A 79 2.30 29.28 1.07
C ILE A 79 1.14 29.28 0.10
N ARG A 80 1.47 29.20 -1.19
CA ARG A 80 0.47 29.13 -2.25
C ARG A 80 -0.32 27.85 -2.09
N THR A 81 -1.64 27.97 -2.03
CA THR A 81 -2.55 26.85 -1.80
C THR A 81 -3.63 26.85 -2.88
N ALA A 82 -3.85 25.71 -3.52
CA ALA A 82 -4.91 25.49 -4.48
C ALA A 82 -5.82 24.35 -4.03
N PHE A 83 -7.11 24.48 -4.34
CA PHE A 83 -8.15 23.52 -3.97
C PHE A 83 -8.72 22.89 -5.24
N VAL A 84 -8.77 21.56 -5.29
CA VAL A 84 -9.29 20.81 -6.43
C VAL A 84 -10.41 19.91 -5.94
N GLN A 85 -11.54 19.95 -6.62
CA GLN A 85 -12.57 18.91 -6.48
C GLN A 85 -12.29 17.80 -7.49
N HIS A 86 -11.82 16.65 -7.01
CA HIS A 86 -11.48 15.51 -7.88
C HIS A 86 -12.67 14.61 -8.21
N LEU A 87 -13.75 14.69 -7.43
CA LEU A 87 -15.04 14.04 -7.71
C LEU A 87 -16.02 15.07 -8.26
N ALA A 88 -15.86 15.47 -9.53
CA ALA A 88 -16.86 16.28 -10.23
C ALA A 88 -17.94 15.36 -10.85
N ASP A 89 -19.17 15.87 -11.00
CA ASP A 89 -20.36 15.23 -11.63
C ASP A 89 -21.21 14.27 -10.79
N GLY A 90 -21.28 14.45 -9.46
CA GLY A 90 -22.27 13.74 -8.63
C GLY A 90 -22.08 12.21 -8.60
N PHE A 91 -20.93 11.73 -9.05
CA PHE A 91 -20.52 10.34 -8.92
C PHE A 91 -20.15 10.12 -7.46
N PHE A 92 -21.16 9.90 -6.62
CA PHE A 92 -20.93 9.31 -5.31
C PHE A 92 -20.37 7.91 -5.57
N PRO A 93 -19.13 7.62 -5.13
CA PRO A 93 -18.66 6.25 -5.09
C PRO A 93 -19.75 5.42 -4.39
N GLY A 94 -20.32 4.44 -5.08
CA GLY A 94 -21.31 3.54 -4.49
C GLY A 94 -20.74 2.87 -3.24
N PRO A 95 -21.53 2.16 -2.43
CA PRO A 95 -21.08 1.54 -1.18
C PRO A 95 -19.74 0.79 -1.33
N ILE A 96 -19.54 0.12 -2.45
CA ILE A 96 -18.32 -0.64 -2.79
C ILE A 96 -17.08 0.26 -2.95
N SER A 97 -17.24 1.45 -3.50
CA SER A 97 -16.15 2.42 -3.73
C SER A 97 -15.76 3.17 -2.45
N LEU A 98 -16.63 3.18 -1.41
CA LEU A 98 -16.28 3.57 -0.04
C LEU A 98 -15.47 2.48 0.69
N HIS A 99 -15.44 1.26 0.15
CA HIS A 99 -14.68 0.13 0.68
C HIS A 99 -13.36 -0.12 -0.07
N ALA A 100 -12.96 0.78 -0.97
CA ALA A 100 -11.58 0.79 -1.43
C ALA A 100 -10.70 1.11 -0.20
N LEU A 101 -9.65 0.30 0.00
CA LEU A 101 -8.79 0.26 1.19
C LEU A 101 -7.96 1.52 1.41
N SER A 102 -8.60 2.68 1.48
CA SER A 102 -7.92 3.84 1.99
C SER A 102 -8.04 3.87 3.50
N GLU A 103 -6.96 3.53 4.19
CA GLU A 103 -6.79 3.87 5.61
C GLU A 103 -6.92 5.39 5.86
N SER A 104 -6.86 6.22 4.81
CA SER A 104 -7.11 7.66 4.90
C SER A 104 -8.59 8.03 5.03
N GLY A 105 -9.52 7.12 4.68
CA GLY A 105 -10.97 7.39 4.66
C GLY A 105 -11.45 8.32 3.53
N VAL A 106 -10.57 8.70 2.59
CA VAL A 106 -10.91 9.60 1.47
C VAL A 106 -11.50 8.80 0.29
N PRO A 107 -12.76 9.06 -0.11
CA PRO A 107 -13.35 8.45 -1.28
C PRO A 107 -12.65 8.92 -2.56
N GLY A 108 -12.42 7.98 -3.49
CA GLY A 108 -11.79 8.29 -4.76
C GLY A 108 -10.33 8.74 -4.63
N ARG A 109 -9.59 8.25 -3.63
CA ARG A 109 -8.21 8.68 -3.34
C ARG A 109 -7.29 8.54 -4.55
N GLU A 110 -7.48 7.53 -5.38
CA GLU A 110 -6.78 7.37 -6.65
C GLU A 110 -6.94 8.58 -7.58
N HIS A 111 -8.13 9.17 -7.64
CA HIS A 111 -8.38 10.38 -8.40
C HIS A 111 -7.68 11.61 -7.80
N ALA A 112 -7.56 11.68 -6.46
CA ALA A 112 -6.78 12.72 -5.79
C ALA A 112 -5.29 12.64 -6.16
N PHE A 113 -4.69 11.45 -6.13
CA PHE A 113 -3.31 11.25 -6.60
C PHE A 113 -3.15 11.57 -8.09
N ARG A 114 -4.10 11.17 -8.94
CA ARG A 114 -4.11 11.56 -10.36
C ARG A 114 -4.09 13.07 -10.53
N ALA A 115 -4.85 13.80 -9.70
CA ALA A 115 -4.86 15.25 -9.70
C ALA A 115 -3.50 15.82 -9.26
N PHE A 116 -2.89 15.31 -8.19
CA PHE A 116 -1.56 15.74 -7.76
C PHE A 116 -0.49 15.51 -8.83
N PHE A 117 -0.49 14.34 -9.47
CA PHE A 117 0.45 14.05 -10.54
C PHE A 117 0.23 14.93 -11.78
N THR A 118 -1.03 15.19 -12.13
CA THR A 118 -1.37 16.14 -13.20
C THR A 118 -0.79 17.52 -12.93
N VAL A 119 -1.00 18.04 -11.72
CA VAL A 119 -0.49 19.37 -11.34
C VAL A 119 1.03 19.37 -11.26
N ALA A 120 1.64 18.30 -10.76
CA ALA A 120 3.10 18.14 -10.72
C ALA A 120 3.73 18.16 -12.11
N GLU A 121 3.12 17.48 -13.09
CA GLU A 121 3.56 17.48 -14.49
C GLU A 121 3.43 18.85 -15.15
N GLU A 122 2.27 19.49 -15.03
CA GLU A 122 1.99 20.82 -15.63
C GLU A 122 2.91 21.91 -15.05
N LEU A 123 3.22 21.83 -13.75
CA LEU A 123 4.16 22.74 -13.09
C LEU A 123 5.63 22.35 -13.28
N GLN A 124 5.91 21.17 -13.83
CA GLN A 124 7.24 20.60 -13.97
C GLN A 124 8.03 20.62 -12.64
N VAL A 125 7.37 20.25 -11.54
CA VAL A 125 7.99 20.26 -10.21
C VAL A 125 9.16 19.28 -10.15
N GLN A 126 10.17 19.59 -9.35
CA GLN A 126 11.29 18.68 -9.11
C GLN A 126 10.86 17.50 -8.25
N ALA A 127 10.08 17.76 -7.19
CA ALA A 127 9.59 16.72 -6.29
C ALA A 127 8.15 17.01 -5.81
N CYS A 128 7.46 15.94 -5.46
CA CYS A 128 6.10 15.94 -4.92
C CYS A 128 6.08 15.10 -3.65
N VAL A 129 5.36 15.56 -2.62
CA VAL A 129 5.05 14.75 -1.44
C VAL A 129 3.54 14.72 -1.25
N VAL A 130 2.98 13.55 -0.95
CA VAL A 130 1.55 13.40 -0.64
C VAL A 130 1.42 12.90 0.79
N VAL A 131 0.63 13.60 1.62
CA VAL A 131 0.38 13.23 3.02
C VAL A 131 -1.11 13.19 3.34
N ASP A 132 -1.56 12.13 4.01
CA ASP A 132 -2.97 11.95 4.40
C ASP A 132 -3.37 12.92 5.52
N ALA A 133 -4.56 13.50 5.41
CA ALA A 133 -5.06 14.52 6.35
C ALA A 133 -5.54 13.99 7.71
N ASN A 134 -5.59 12.67 7.90
CA ASN A 134 -6.01 12.03 9.16
C ASN A 134 -4.83 11.58 10.04
N LEU A 135 -3.58 11.89 9.67
CA LEU A 135 -2.38 11.48 10.40
C LEU A 135 -2.10 12.39 11.61
N ARG A 136 -2.23 11.83 12.81
CA ARG A 136 -1.86 12.50 14.07
C ARG A 136 -0.38 12.41 14.38
N SER A 137 0.31 11.41 13.83
CA SER A 137 1.75 11.18 14.06
C SER A 137 2.67 11.98 13.13
N LEU A 138 2.12 12.78 12.22
CA LEU A 138 2.93 13.53 11.26
C LEU A 138 3.73 14.63 11.98
N THR A 139 5.06 14.58 11.82
CA THR A 139 5.98 15.59 12.36
C THR A 139 6.63 16.38 11.22
N SER A 140 7.25 17.53 11.54
CA SER A 140 7.95 18.35 10.54
C SER A 140 9.05 17.60 9.79
N ASP A 141 9.66 16.60 10.43
CA ASP A 141 10.83 15.90 9.91
C ASP A 141 10.47 14.96 8.75
N TRP A 142 9.19 14.61 8.61
CA TRP A 142 8.69 13.82 7.48
C TRP A 142 8.98 14.51 6.14
N MET A 143 8.89 15.84 6.08
CA MET A 143 9.17 16.57 4.84
C MET A 143 10.62 16.37 4.41
N GLU A 144 11.57 16.41 5.34
CA GLU A 144 12.98 16.17 5.02
C GLU A 144 13.21 14.71 4.60
N VAL A 145 12.63 13.75 5.33
CA VAL A 145 12.78 12.31 5.06
C VAL A 145 12.17 11.92 3.70
N LEU A 146 11.05 12.52 3.30
CA LEU A 146 10.37 12.20 2.04
C LEU A 146 10.87 13.00 0.83
N LEU A 147 11.36 14.23 1.03
CA LEU A 147 11.76 15.12 -0.08
C LEU A 147 13.26 15.15 -0.34
N ARG A 148 14.13 15.14 0.69
CA ARG A 148 15.58 15.22 0.48
C ARG A 148 16.13 14.06 -0.36
N PRO A 149 15.69 12.80 -0.19
CA PRO A 149 16.17 11.71 -1.05
C PRO A 149 15.87 11.98 -2.54
N VAL A 150 14.72 12.58 -2.84
CA VAL A 150 14.34 12.95 -4.20
C VAL A 150 15.20 14.10 -4.72
N ILE A 151 15.32 15.16 -3.93
CA ILE A 151 15.99 16.42 -4.33
C ILE A 151 17.51 16.25 -4.42
N GLU A 152 18.12 15.55 -3.47
CA GLU A 152 19.57 15.51 -3.27
C GLU A 152 20.21 14.18 -3.68
N LYS A 153 19.46 13.07 -3.64
CA LYS A 153 19.98 11.72 -3.91
C LYS A 153 19.45 11.12 -5.20
N GLY A 154 18.57 11.82 -5.91
CA GLY A 154 18.02 11.37 -7.19
C GLY A 154 17.08 10.19 -7.06
N MET A 155 16.47 9.97 -5.89
CA MET A 155 15.43 8.96 -5.74
C MET A 155 14.17 9.40 -6.49
N ASP A 156 13.51 8.46 -7.15
CA ASP A 156 12.22 8.69 -7.81
C ASP A 156 11.05 8.47 -6.85
N PHE A 157 11.16 7.49 -5.96
CA PHE A 157 10.10 7.13 -5.01
C PHE A 157 10.64 6.94 -3.60
N VAL A 158 9.96 7.53 -2.62
CA VAL A 158 10.20 7.31 -1.19
C VAL A 158 8.93 6.77 -0.56
N ALA A 159 8.91 5.47 -0.28
CA ALA A 159 7.80 4.83 0.42
C ALA A 159 7.93 5.02 1.93
N PRO A 160 6.81 5.09 2.67
CA PRO A 160 6.83 5.19 4.11
C PRO A 160 7.24 3.86 4.75
N LEU A 161 8.04 3.96 5.82
CA LEU A 161 8.35 2.86 6.72
C LEU A 161 7.90 3.26 8.13
N PHE A 162 6.88 2.56 8.63
CA PHE A 162 6.35 2.80 9.97
C PHE A 162 6.75 1.70 10.92
N ARG A 163 6.98 2.07 12.19
CA ARG A 163 7.05 1.12 13.30
C ARG A 163 5.71 0.42 13.44
N ARG A 164 5.74 -0.91 13.57
CA ARG A 164 4.57 -1.78 13.70
C ARG A 164 4.70 -2.65 14.94
N ALA A 165 3.55 -2.93 15.55
CA ALA A 165 3.44 -3.91 16.62
C ALA A 165 3.77 -5.32 16.12
N ARG A 166 4.22 -6.19 17.04
CA ARG A 166 4.82 -7.50 16.76
C ARG A 166 4.05 -8.44 15.81
N TYR A 167 2.73 -8.31 15.69
CA TYR A 167 1.89 -9.12 14.79
C TYR A 167 0.98 -8.27 13.89
N GLU A 168 1.23 -6.97 13.84
CA GLU A 168 0.50 -6.05 12.98
C GLU A 168 0.97 -6.19 11.53
N GLY A 169 0.06 -5.96 10.58
CA GLY A 169 0.38 -6.05 9.16
C GLY A 169 0.68 -7.48 8.70
N SER A 170 0.07 -8.50 9.32
CA SER A 170 0.26 -9.91 8.96
C SER A 170 -0.04 -10.21 7.48
N LEU A 171 -0.99 -9.51 6.86
CA LEU A 171 -1.23 -9.60 5.41
C LEU A 171 0.01 -9.17 4.61
N THR A 172 0.62 -8.05 4.98
CA THR A 172 1.86 -7.58 4.37
C THR A 172 3.01 -8.56 4.63
N ASN A 173 3.14 -9.03 5.87
CA ASN A 173 4.23 -9.89 6.30
C ASN A 173 4.17 -11.31 5.70
N CYS A 174 2.98 -11.84 5.47
CA CYS A 174 2.79 -13.22 5.00
C CYS A 174 2.55 -13.33 3.49
N ILE A 175 2.11 -12.26 2.82
CA ILE A 175 1.77 -12.29 1.39
C ILE A 175 2.44 -11.14 0.63
N ILE A 176 2.05 -9.89 0.92
CA ILE A 176 2.36 -8.75 0.03
C ILE A 176 3.87 -8.54 -0.11
N TYR A 177 4.59 -8.46 1.01
CA TYR A 177 6.03 -8.22 1.00
C TYR A 177 6.81 -9.42 0.43
N PRO A 178 6.64 -10.67 0.93
CA PRO A 178 7.35 -11.82 0.37
C PRO A 178 7.10 -12.04 -1.12
N LEU A 179 5.85 -11.93 -1.58
CA LEU A 179 5.50 -12.13 -2.99
C LEU A 179 6.07 -11.00 -3.86
N SER A 180 5.87 -9.74 -3.48
CA SER A 180 6.40 -8.60 -4.25
C SER A 180 7.91 -8.62 -4.34
N ARG A 181 8.59 -8.99 -3.25
CA ARG A 181 10.04 -9.14 -3.20
C ARG A 181 10.52 -10.23 -4.17
N ALA A 182 9.86 -11.39 -4.20
CA ALA A 182 10.18 -12.45 -5.14
C ALA A 182 9.89 -12.08 -6.60
N LEU A 183 8.84 -11.30 -6.86
CA LEU A 183 8.47 -10.87 -8.20
C LEU A 183 9.40 -9.78 -8.74
N TYR A 184 9.65 -8.73 -7.96
CA TYR A 184 10.25 -7.49 -8.44
C TYR A 184 11.66 -7.21 -7.87
N GLY A 185 12.18 -8.06 -7.00
CA GLY A 185 13.59 -8.06 -6.59
C GLY A 185 14.03 -6.88 -5.70
N LYS A 186 13.09 -6.12 -5.13
CA LYS A 186 13.38 -5.05 -4.17
C LYS A 186 12.78 -5.34 -2.80
N GLN A 187 13.58 -5.13 -1.75
CA GLN A 187 13.16 -5.33 -0.35
C GLN A 187 12.39 -4.10 0.17
N MET A 188 11.26 -3.79 -0.46
CA MET A 188 10.34 -2.71 -0.06
C MET A 188 9.34 -3.22 1.00
N ARG A 189 9.66 -3.03 2.28
CA ARG A 189 8.95 -3.70 3.41
C ARG A 189 7.44 -3.42 3.46
N TYR A 190 7.06 -2.16 3.32
CA TYR A 190 5.67 -1.71 3.35
C TYR A 190 5.40 -0.89 2.10
N GLN A 191 4.29 -1.19 1.44
CA GLN A 191 3.87 -0.54 0.19
C GLN A 191 2.77 0.50 0.43
N SER A 192 2.29 0.62 1.66
CA SER A 192 1.22 1.54 2.04
C SER A 192 1.53 2.31 3.30
N GLY A 193 1.10 3.56 3.35
CA GLY A 193 1.27 4.44 4.49
C GLY A 193 1.07 5.89 4.10
N GLY A 194 0.36 6.68 4.91
CA GLY A 194 -0.17 7.99 4.51
C GLY A 194 0.84 9.12 4.23
N GLY A 195 2.08 8.83 3.84
CA GLY A 195 3.09 9.80 3.43
C GLY A 195 4.00 9.21 2.36
N TYR A 196 4.13 9.87 1.21
CA TYR A 196 4.94 9.39 0.08
C TYR A 196 5.73 10.54 -0.57
N GLY A 197 6.96 10.26 -0.99
CA GLY A 197 7.78 11.16 -1.80
C GLY A 197 7.91 10.68 -3.25
N PHE A 198 7.90 11.61 -4.21
CA PHE A 198 7.97 11.35 -5.64
C PHE A 198 8.87 12.35 -6.36
N SER A 199 9.61 11.92 -7.38
CA SER A 199 10.17 12.84 -8.38
C SER A 199 9.07 13.32 -9.33
N GLY A 200 9.25 14.51 -9.92
CA GLY A 200 8.36 14.98 -10.99
C GLY A 200 8.30 14.03 -12.19
N LYS A 201 9.41 13.36 -12.50
CA LYS A 201 9.49 12.34 -13.57
C LYS A 201 8.59 11.14 -13.27
N LEU A 202 8.63 10.64 -12.04
CA LEU A 202 7.78 9.54 -11.62
C LEU A 202 6.29 9.93 -11.61
N ALA A 203 5.98 11.17 -11.20
CA ALA A 203 4.61 11.69 -11.28
C ALA A 203 4.07 11.66 -12.72
N SER A 204 4.85 12.13 -13.70
CA SER A 204 4.52 12.00 -15.13
C SER A 204 4.38 10.54 -15.58
N LEU A 205 5.31 9.67 -15.16
CA LEU A 205 5.25 8.25 -15.49
C LEU A 205 3.93 7.61 -15.04
N TYR A 206 3.47 7.89 -13.81
CA TYR A 206 2.21 7.35 -13.31
C TYR A 206 1.01 7.76 -14.16
N LEU A 207 0.98 8.98 -14.71
CA LEU A 207 -0.10 9.43 -15.59
C LEU A 207 -0.20 8.62 -16.88
N THR A 208 0.91 8.03 -17.35
CA THR A 208 0.94 7.20 -18.56
C THR A 208 0.39 5.78 -18.34
N LYS A 209 0.21 5.36 -17.10
CA LYS A 209 -0.18 3.99 -16.74
C LYS A 209 -1.70 3.84 -16.61
N ASN A 210 -2.18 2.63 -16.89
CA ASN A 210 -3.61 2.33 -17.00
C ASN A 210 -4.23 1.81 -15.68
N VAL A 211 -4.14 2.59 -14.59
CA VAL A 211 -4.78 2.26 -13.30
C VAL A 211 -6.02 3.09 -12.99
N TRP A 212 -6.18 4.19 -13.72
CA TRP A 212 -7.20 5.20 -13.41
C TRP A 212 -8.62 4.76 -13.78
N GLU A 213 -8.74 3.72 -14.61
CA GLU A 213 -9.98 3.22 -15.18
C GLU A 213 -9.96 1.68 -15.21
N GLY A 214 -11.14 1.04 -15.15
CA GLY A 214 -11.26 -0.42 -15.22
C GLY A 214 -10.96 -1.16 -13.91
N GLU A 215 -10.63 -2.44 -14.02
CA GLU A 215 -10.51 -3.34 -12.85
C GLU A 215 -9.38 -2.93 -11.88
N GLY A 216 -8.31 -2.33 -12.39
CA GLY A 216 -7.19 -1.83 -11.59
C GLY A 216 -7.58 -0.73 -10.59
N ALA A 217 -8.63 0.04 -10.90
CA ALA A 217 -9.12 1.12 -10.04
C ALA A 217 -9.74 0.61 -8.73
N HIS A 218 -10.07 -0.69 -8.63
CA HIS A 218 -10.74 -1.28 -7.46
C HIS A 218 -9.78 -1.69 -6.33
N TYR A 219 -8.47 -1.68 -6.59
CA TYR A 219 -7.48 -2.35 -5.74
C TYR A 219 -6.71 -1.42 -4.79
N GLY A 220 -7.02 -0.13 -4.81
CA GLY A 220 -6.34 0.89 -4.01
C GLY A 220 -4.99 1.30 -4.63
N ILE A 221 -4.61 2.56 -4.41
CA ILE A 221 -3.46 3.16 -5.10
C ILE A 221 -2.11 2.83 -4.45
N ASP A 222 -2.07 2.53 -3.16
CA ASP A 222 -0.82 2.45 -2.39
C ASP A 222 0.14 1.36 -2.90
N SER A 223 -0.34 0.10 -2.98
CA SER A 223 0.44 -1.02 -3.50
C SER A 223 0.81 -0.84 -4.97
N TRP A 224 -0.09 -0.20 -5.73
CA TRP A 224 0.12 0.10 -7.14
C TRP A 224 1.29 1.07 -7.34
N LEU A 225 1.36 2.18 -6.58
CA LEU A 225 2.47 3.15 -6.66
C LEU A 225 3.81 2.45 -6.49
N THR A 226 3.94 1.69 -5.39
CA THR A 226 5.19 0.99 -5.09
C THR A 226 5.54 -0.03 -6.16
N THR A 227 4.56 -0.83 -6.61
CA THR A 227 4.81 -1.88 -7.60
C THR A 227 5.23 -1.31 -8.95
N VAL A 228 4.54 -0.26 -9.43
CA VAL A 228 4.89 0.40 -10.69
C VAL A 228 6.26 1.04 -10.61
N ALA A 229 6.59 1.76 -9.54
CA ALA A 229 7.92 2.36 -9.39
C ALA A 229 9.03 1.32 -9.46
N VAL A 230 8.85 0.16 -8.80
CA VAL A 230 9.84 -0.92 -8.84
C VAL A 230 9.88 -1.60 -10.21
N ALA A 231 8.73 -1.95 -10.79
CA ALA A 231 8.65 -2.69 -12.04
C ALA A 231 9.17 -1.86 -13.24
N GLU A 232 9.01 -0.54 -13.19
CA GLU A 232 9.56 0.40 -14.17
C GLU A 232 11.04 0.76 -13.89
N SER A 233 11.70 0.05 -12.97
CA SER A 233 13.11 0.25 -12.62
C SER A 233 13.46 1.67 -12.16
N CYS A 234 12.52 2.35 -11.49
CA CYS A 234 12.78 3.66 -10.88
C CYS A 234 13.70 3.52 -9.65
N GLU A 235 14.36 4.62 -9.29
CA GLU A 235 15.17 4.66 -8.06
C GLU A 235 14.25 4.75 -6.83
N VAL A 236 14.15 3.65 -6.07
CA VAL A 236 13.23 3.54 -4.92
C VAL A 236 13.98 3.52 -3.59
N SER A 237 13.36 4.08 -2.57
CA SER A 237 13.86 4.08 -1.19
C SER A 237 12.71 4.06 -0.18
N GLN A 238 13.05 3.89 1.10
CA GLN A 238 12.07 3.99 2.19
C GLN A 238 12.48 5.07 3.19
N GLY A 239 11.49 5.79 3.74
CA GLY A 239 11.69 6.77 4.80
C GLY A 239 11.09 6.29 6.11
N PHE A 240 11.87 6.19 7.19
CA PHE A 240 11.33 5.84 8.50
C PHE A 240 10.61 7.03 9.14
N LEU A 241 9.32 6.86 9.39
CA LEU A 241 8.39 7.92 9.82
C LEU A 241 7.90 7.74 11.27
N GLY A 242 8.47 6.79 12.01
CA GLY A 242 8.08 6.49 13.40
C GLY A 242 6.80 5.65 13.48
N THR A 243 6.01 5.83 14.53
CA THR A 243 4.74 5.11 14.72
C THR A 243 3.62 5.77 13.93
N LYS A 244 2.81 4.97 13.21
CA LYS A 244 1.63 5.48 12.50
C LYS A 244 0.47 5.65 13.48
N ILE A 245 -0.02 6.88 13.66
CA ILE A 245 -1.22 7.17 14.44
C ILE A 245 -2.16 7.99 13.55
N HIS A 246 -3.37 7.49 13.34
CA HIS A 246 -4.37 8.18 12.52
C HIS A 246 -5.75 8.09 13.13
N ASP A 247 -6.62 9.01 12.70
CA ASP A 247 -8.05 8.96 13.02
C ASP A 247 -8.78 8.04 12.05
N GLY A 248 -9.59 7.14 12.61
CA GLY A 248 -10.34 6.12 11.89
C GLY A 248 -9.77 4.73 12.13
N THR A 249 -10.48 3.90 12.87
CA THR A 249 -10.27 2.46 12.86
C THR A 249 -11.01 1.88 11.66
N LEU A 250 -10.45 0.88 10.98
CA LEU A 250 -11.17 0.04 10.01
C LEU A 250 -12.20 -0.84 10.75
N THR A 251 -13.06 -0.25 11.57
CA THR A 251 -14.10 -0.96 12.31
C THR A 251 -15.14 -1.46 11.31
N GLY A 252 -15.30 -2.78 11.23
CA GLY A 252 -16.37 -3.40 10.45
C GLY A 252 -16.00 -3.75 9.01
N ILE A 253 -14.76 -3.54 8.56
CA ILE A 253 -14.32 -4.12 7.28
C ILE A 253 -14.15 -5.63 7.48
N GLU A 254 -14.85 -6.40 6.64
CA GLU A 254 -14.72 -7.85 6.62
C GLU A 254 -13.32 -8.23 6.15
N LEU A 255 -12.60 -9.03 6.96
CA LEU A 255 -11.23 -9.48 6.65
C LEU A 255 -11.12 -10.11 5.26
N SER A 256 -12.15 -10.85 4.84
CA SER A 256 -12.21 -11.50 3.53
C SER A 256 -12.17 -10.50 2.38
N LEU A 257 -12.82 -9.33 2.55
CA LEU A 257 -12.84 -8.26 1.56
C LEU A 257 -11.48 -7.57 1.46
N LEU A 258 -10.90 -7.20 2.62
CA LEU A 258 -9.56 -6.61 2.71
C LEU A 258 -8.51 -7.49 2.03
N LEU A 259 -8.52 -8.78 2.37
CA LEU A 259 -7.60 -9.75 1.81
C LEU A 259 -7.83 -9.91 0.31
N ALA A 260 -9.09 -10.05 -0.13
CA ALA A 260 -9.39 -10.23 -1.54
C ALA A 260 -8.96 -9.03 -2.39
N GLN A 261 -9.18 -7.82 -1.91
CA GLN A 261 -8.72 -6.61 -2.60
C GLN A 261 -7.19 -6.53 -2.68
N ALA A 262 -6.48 -6.73 -1.56
CA ALA A 262 -5.02 -6.63 -1.54
C ALA A 262 -4.33 -7.70 -2.39
N VAL A 263 -4.80 -8.95 -2.31
CA VAL A 263 -4.24 -10.07 -3.11
C VAL A 263 -4.65 -9.94 -4.57
N GLY A 264 -5.89 -9.51 -4.85
CA GLY A 264 -6.33 -9.20 -6.20
C GLY A 264 -5.48 -8.11 -6.86
N ALA A 265 -5.09 -7.07 -6.11
CA ALA A 265 -4.17 -6.04 -6.57
C ALA A 265 -2.84 -6.63 -7.06
N LEU A 266 -2.26 -7.51 -6.25
CA LEU A 266 -0.98 -8.16 -6.55
C LEU A 266 -1.08 -9.03 -7.79
N PHE A 267 -2.12 -9.87 -7.89
CA PHE A 267 -2.29 -10.76 -9.03
C PHE A 267 -2.58 -9.99 -10.31
N HIS A 268 -3.37 -8.91 -10.25
CA HIS A 268 -3.59 -8.03 -11.39
C HIS A 268 -2.29 -7.40 -11.89
N LEU A 269 -1.44 -6.93 -10.97
CA LEU A 269 -0.12 -6.37 -11.30
C LEU A 269 0.86 -7.42 -11.82
N MET A 270 0.74 -8.68 -11.38
CA MET A 270 1.49 -9.80 -11.96
C MET A 270 1.14 -9.97 -13.44
N GLU A 271 -0.14 -9.93 -13.82
CA GLU A 271 -0.52 -10.00 -15.24
C GLU A 271 0.06 -8.81 -16.03
N ALA A 272 -0.01 -7.60 -15.47
CA ALA A 272 0.46 -6.39 -16.14
C ALA A 272 1.98 -6.33 -16.33
N TYR A 273 2.76 -6.93 -15.42
CA TYR A 273 4.22 -6.87 -15.40
C TYR A 273 4.88 -8.25 -15.56
N GLN A 274 4.20 -9.18 -16.25
CA GLN A 274 4.71 -10.54 -16.51
C GLN A 274 6.16 -10.53 -17.04
N ASP A 275 6.42 -9.74 -18.08
CA ASP A 275 7.75 -9.68 -18.71
C ASP A 275 8.85 -9.21 -17.75
N VAL A 276 8.50 -8.42 -16.73
CA VAL A 276 9.44 -7.91 -15.72
C VAL A 276 9.70 -8.98 -14.67
N TRP A 277 8.65 -9.52 -14.05
CA TRP A 277 8.85 -10.43 -12.94
C TRP A 277 9.29 -11.82 -13.37
N GLU A 278 8.99 -12.30 -14.59
CA GLU A 278 9.46 -13.63 -15.02
C GLU A 278 10.98 -13.77 -15.00
N GLY A 279 11.70 -12.70 -15.40
CA GLY A 279 13.17 -12.69 -15.46
C GLY A 279 13.88 -12.32 -14.16
N SER A 280 13.14 -11.82 -13.16
CA SER A 280 13.72 -11.36 -11.90
C SER A 280 14.12 -12.53 -10.99
N THR A 281 15.28 -12.45 -10.34
CA THR A 281 15.78 -13.48 -9.42
C THR A 281 16.44 -12.86 -8.20
N GLY A 282 16.13 -13.39 -7.02
CA GLY A 282 16.62 -12.85 -5.75
C GLY A 282 16.08 -11.45 -5.46
N SER A 283 16.68 -10.77 -4.50
CA SER A 283 16.33 -9.39 -4.18
C SER A 283 17.51 -8.59 -3.63
N SER A 284 17.41 -7.26 -3.71
CA SER A 284 18.37 -6.32 -3.14
C SER A 284 17.72 -5.39 -2.12
N PRO A 285 18.42 -5.01 -1.04
CA PRO A 285 17.97 -3.95 -0.15
C PRO A 285 17.83 -2.63 -0.88
N VAL A 286 16.95 -1.76 -0.38
CA VAL A 286 16.77 -0.38 -0.85
C VAL A 286 17.32 0.59 0.18
N PRO A 287 17.78 1.79 -0.22
CA PRO A 287 18.18 2.82 0.73
C PRO A 287 17.05 3.14 1.72
N GLN A 288 17.42 3.31 2.99
CA GLN A 288 16.53 3.77 4.03
C GLN A 288 17.01 5.14 4.56
N PHE A 289 16.07 6.06 4.75
CA PHE A 289 16.32 7.42 5.23
C PHE A 289 15.55 7.69 6.53
N GLY A 290 16.05 8.64 7.32
CA GLY A 290 15.52 8.94 8.64
C GLY A 290 16.23 8.15 9.75
N PRO A 291 15.70 8.17 10.98
CA PRO A 291 16.23 7.40 12.08
C PRO A 291 16.21 5.89 11.78
N PRO A 292 17.09 5.08 12.40
CA PRO A 292 17.05 3.63 12.24
C PRO A 292 15.67 3.06 12.53
N TYR A 293 15.25 2.09 11.72
CA TYR A 293 14.02 1.35 11.97
C TYR A 293 14.15 0.53 13.26
N GLU A 294 13.13 0.63 14.11
CA GLU A 294 13.04 -0.13 15.36
C GLU A 294 11.66 -0.79 15.45
N PRO A 295 11.59 -2.13 15.48
CA PRO A 295 10.34 -2.85 15.71
C PRO A 295 9.71 -2.47 17.05
N ASP A 296 8.38 -2.47 17.13
CA ASP A 296 7.70 -2.27 18.41
C ASP A 296 7.59 -3.62 19.16
N PRO A 297 8.10 -3.71 20.41
CA PRO A 297 7.95 -4.92 21.21
C PRO A 297 6.51 -5.17 21.65
N GLU A 298 5.65 -4.15 21.71
CA GLU A 298 4.27 -4.30 22.12
C GLU A 298 3.43 -4.95 21.01
N GLY A 299 2.54 -5.85 21.40
CA GLY A 299 1.63 -6.54 20.50
C GLY A 299 0.33 -6.87 21.21
N GLY A 300 -0.80 -6.63 20.54
CA GLY A 300 -2.11 -7.03 21.04
C GLY A 300 -2.22 -8.56 21.17
N ALA A 301 -3.09 -9.02 22.06
CA ALA A 301 -3.37 -10.45 22.21
C ALA A 301 -3.97 -11.02 20.91
N VAL A 302 -3.27 -11.94 20.25
CA VAL A 302 -3.76 -12.65 19.07
C VAL A 302 -4.46 -13.93 19.51
N ASN A 303 -5.73 -14.10 19.14
CA ASN A 303 -6.49 -15.31 19.44
C ASN A 303 -6.16 -16.42 18.42
N VAL A 304 -5.06 -17.14 18.68
CA VAL A 304 -4.57 -18.25 17.84
C VAL A 304 -5.62 -19.35 17.70
N GLU A 305 -6.29 -19.72 18.79
CA GLU A 305 -7.31 -20.77 18.78
C GLU A 305 -8.46 -20.44 17.81
N ARG A 306 -8.94 -19.20 17.82
CA ARG A 306 -9.96 -18.73 16.87
C ARG A 306 -9.46 -18.78 15.42
N MET A 307 -8.20 -18.43 15.17
CA MET A 307 -7.61 -18.49 13.83
C MET A 307 -7.53 -19.92 13.31
N VAL A 308 -7.06 -20.87 14.14
CA VAL A 308 -6.97 -22.29 13.78
C VAL A 308 -8.37 -22.88 13.55
N ARG A 309 -9.35 -22.58 14.42
CA ARG A 309 -10.75 -22.99 14.19
C ARG A 309 -11.31 -22.42 12.88
N GLY A 310 -10.98 -21.17 12.55
CA GLY A 310 -11.34 -20.54 11.28
C GLY A 310 -10.76 -21.28 10.07
N PHE A 311 -9.48 -21.66 10.13
CA PHE A 311 -8.82 -22.50 9.13
C PHE A 311 -9.53 -23.86 8.98
N GLN A 312 -9.76 -24.57 10.10
CA GLN A 312 -10.41 -25.89 10.11
C GLN A 312 -11.84 -25.84 9.56
N GLN A 313 -12.59 -24.77 9.86
CA GLN A 313 -13.92 -24.55 9.28
C GLN A 313 -13.82 -24.32 7.76
N GLY A 314 -12.89 -23.48 7.31
CA GLY A 314 -12.63 -23.26 5.89
C GLY A 314 -12.28 -24.55 5.15
N LEU A 315 -11.48 -25.43 5.76
CA LEU A 315 -11.15 -26.74 5.19
C LEU A 315 -12.38 -27.63 4.98
N ARG A 316 -13.43 -27.51 5.80
CA ARG A 316 -14.68 -28.25 5.59
C ARG A 316 -15.57 -27.60 4.54
N ASP A 317 -15.69 -26.28 4.59
CA ASP A 317 -16.68 -25.54 3.80
C ASP A 317 -16.22 -25.24 2.37
N LEU A 318 -14.90 -25.06 2.18
CA LEU A 318 -14.30 -24.59 0.93
C LEU A 318 -13.47 -25.66 0.22
N LEU A 319 -13.47 -26.91 0.72
CA LEU A 319 -12.72 -28.00 0.08
C LEU A 319 -13.03 -28.14 -1.42
N PRO A 320 -14.30 -28.12 -1.89
CA PRO A 320 -14.59 -28.22 -3.32
C PRO A 320 -14.04 -27.05 -4.14
N ILE A 321 -13.89 -25.88 -3.52
CA ILE A 321 -13.29 -24.70 -4.16
C ILE A 321 -11.76 -24.87 -4.23
N TRP A 322 -11.15 -25.34 -3.15
CA TRP A 322 -9.70 -25.59 -3.10
C TRP A 322 -9.26 -26.75 -4.00
N GLU A 323 -10.12 -27.74 -4.26
CA GLU A 323 -9.88 -28.79 -5.27
C GLU A 323 -9.77 -28.24 -6.70
N ILE A 324 -10.40 -27.08 -6.98
CA ILE A 324 -10.30 -26.41 -8.28
C ILE A 324 -9.05 -25.53 -8.35
N ILE A 325 -8.67 -24.89 -7.25
CA ILE A 325 -7.60 -23.88 -7.21
C ILE A 325 -6.21 -24.52 -7.00
N LEU A 326 -6.11 -25.49 -6.10
CA LEU A 326 -4.83 -25.99 -5.60
C LEU A 326 -4.35 -27.21 -6.40
N ALA A 327 -3.04 -27.28 -6.62
CA ALA A 327 -2.44 -28.49 -7.15
C ALA A 327 -2.69 -29.67 -6.18
N PRO A 328 -2.84 -30.92 -6.67
CA PRO A 328 -3.13 -32.08 -5.83
C PRO A 328 -2.15 -32.26 -4.67
N GLU A 329 -0.86 -31.98 -4.90
CA GLU A 329 0.19 -32.09 -3.88
C GLU A 329 0.06 -30.99 -2.82
N THR A 330 -0.33 -29.78 -3.22
CA THR A 330 -0.60 -28.67 -2.29
C THR A 330 -1.79 -29.01 -1.40
N LEU A 331 -2.89 -29.48 -2.00
CA LEU A 331 -4.08 -29.86 -1.25
C LEU A 331 -3.80 -31.02 -0.29
N ALA A 332 -3.08 -32.05 -0.75
CA ALA A 332 -2.67 -33.18 0.08
C ALA A 332 -1.81 -32.74 1.28
N GLY A 333 -1.00 -31.70 1.14
CA GLY A 333 -0.23 -31.11 2.24
C GLY A 333 -1.08 -30.32 3.24
N ILE A 334 -2.18 -29.70 2.80
CA ILE A 334 -3.07 -28.88 3.63
C ILE A 334 -4.03 -29.75 4.45
N LEU A 335 -4.55 -30.84 3.89
CA LEU A 335 -5.56 -31.69 4.54
C LEU A 335 -5.17 -32.15 5.97
N PRO A 336 -3.94 -32.65 6.22
CA PRO A 336 -3.53 -33.08 7.57
C PRO A 336 -3.52 -31.95 8.59
N LEU A 337 -3.30 -30.70 8.17
CA LEU A 337 -3.28 -29.54 9.07
C LEU A 337 -4.64 -29.31 9.74
N GLY A 338 -5.73 -29.77 9.11
CA GLY A 338 -7.09 -29.67 9.66
C GLY A 338 -7.34 -30.55 10.88
N LEU A 339 -6.46 -31.51 11.15
CA LEU A 339 -6.56 -32.46 12.25
C LEU A 339 -5.64 -32.12 13.43
N VAL A 340 -4.82 -31.07 13.28
CA VAL A 340 -3.84 -30.67 14.30
C VAL A 340 -4.49 -29.75 15.32
N GLU A 341 -4.16 -29.97 16.59
CA GLU A 341 -4.59 -29.11 17.69
C GLU A 341 -3.95 -27.72 17.61
N ALA A 342 -4.64 -26.71 18.16
CA ALA A 342 -4.27 -25.31 17.96
C ALA A 342 -2.84 -24.96 18.39
N GLU A 343 -2.31 -25.60 19.44
CA GLU A 343 -0.97 -25.33 19.98
C GLU A 343 0.16 -25.94 19.13
N GLU A 344 -0.13 -27.07 18.50
CA GLU A 344 0.79 -27.82 17.64
C GLU A 344 0.67 -27.40 16.17
N PHE A 345 -0.34 -26.59 15.84
CA PHE A 345 -0.60 -26.15 14.47
C PHE A 345 0.62 -25.46 13.85
N ARG A 346 1.10 -25.98 12.73
CA ARG A 346 2.17 -25.38 11.94
C ARG A 346 1.78 -25.43 10.48
N PHE A 347 1.87 -24.30 9.79
CA PHE A 347 1.69 -24.18 8.35
C PHE A 347 3.08 -23.99 7.73
N PRO A 348 3.70 -25.04 7.16
CA PRO A 348 5.05 -24.96 6.61
C PRO A 348 5.19 -23.86 5.56
N ALA A 349 6.29 -23.12 5.61
CA ALA A 349 6.53 -21.99 4.70
C ALA A 349 6.45 -22.40 3.23
N ALA A 350 7.06 -23.53 2.85
CA ALA A 350 7.02 -24.03 1.47
C ALA A 350 5.59 -24.33 0.99
N LEU A 351 4.77 -24.97 1.84
CA LEU A 351 3.37 -25.26 1.52
C LEU A 351 2.55 -23.98 1.37
N TRP A 352 2.79 -22.98 2.22
CA TRP A 352 2.15 -21.68 2.11
C TRP A 352 2.53 -20.94 0.83
N VAL A 353 3.81 -20.94 0.45
CA VAL A 353 4.26 -20.33 -0.81
C VAL A 353 3.61 -21.01 -2.01
N GLN A 354 3.58 -22.34 -2.02
CA GLN A 354 2.92 -23.11 -3.08
C GLN A 354 1.42 -22.79 -3.16
N THR A 355 0.76 -22.66 -2.01
CA THR A 355 -0.65 -22.21 -1.93
C THR A 355 -0.84 -20.85 -2.59
N ILE A 356 -0.03 -19.85 -2.27
CA ILE A 356 -0.14 -18.51 -2.87
C ILE A 356 0.12 -18.54 -4.37
N TYR A 357 1.06 -19.34 -4.85
CA TYR A 357 1.31 -19.51 -6.27
C TYR A 357 0.17 -20.22 -7.01
N ASP A 358 -0.42 -21.26 -6.43
CA ASP A 358 -1.61 -21.91 -7.00
C ASP A 358 -2.79 -20.93 -7.10
N PHE A 359 -2.99 -20.09 -6.09
CA PHE A 359 -4.00 -19.02 -6.16
C PHE A 359 -3.70 -17.99 -7.26
N ALA A 360 -2.43 -17.63 -7.48
CA ALA A 360 -2.03 -16.72 -8.55
C ALA A 360 -2.28 -17.34 -9.94
N LEU A 361 -1.95 -18.63 -10.11
CA LEU A 361 -2.20 -19.39 -11.33
C LEU A 361 -3.70 -19.51 -11.61
N ALA A 362 -4.51 -19.91 -10.62
CA ALA A 362 -5.95 -20.01 -10.78
C ALA A 362 -6.62 -18.64 -11.07
N TYR A 363 -6.07 -17.54 -10.55
CA TYR A 363 -6.50 -16.19 -10.89
C TYR A 363 -6.21 -15.86 -12.36
N HIS A 364 -5.00 -16.20 -12.83
CA HIS A 364 -4.57 -16.00 -14.21
C HIS A 364 -5.41 -16.82 -15.21
N GLU A 365 -5.65 -18.09 -14.89
CA GLU A 365 -6.47 -19.03 -15.68
C GLU A 365 -7.96 -18.71 -15.64
N LYS A 366 -8.39 -17.79 -14.76
CA LYS A 366 -9.81 -17.47 -14.51
C LYS A 366 -10.61 -18.72 -14.15
N ALA A 367 -10.02 -19.64 -13.38
CA ALA A 367 -10.62 -20.91 -13.01
C ALA A 367 -11.96 -20.76 -12.25
N LEU A 368 -12.12 -19.64 -11.53
CA LEU A 368 -13.32 -19.28 -10.79
C LEU A 368 -13.60 -17.79 -10.90
N TYR A 369 -14.81 -17.38 -10.49
CA TYR A 369 -15.12 -15.96 -10.30
C TYR A 369 -14.13 -15.35 -9.28
N ARG A 370 -13.45 -14.27 -9.68
CA ARG A 370 -12.31 -13.69 -8.95
C ARG A 370 -12.60 -13.42 -7.48
N GLU A 371 -13.79 -12.90 -7.17
CA GLU A 371 -14.17 -12.62 -5.79
C GLU A 371 -14.26 -13.88 -4.93
N HIS A 372 -14.84 -14.96 -5.46
CA HIS A 372 -14.94 -16.24 -4.75
C HIS A 372 -13.56 -16.88 -4.57
N LEU A 373 -12.74 -16.86 -5.61
CA LEU A 373 -11.35 -17.32 -5.56
C LEU A 373 -10.60 -16.58 -4.44
N LEU A 374 -10.57 -15.25 -4.50
CA LEU A 374 -9.79 -14.43 -3.57
C LEU A 374 -10.31 -14.53 -2.13
N LYS A 375 -11.63 -14.51 -1.91
CA LYS A 375 -12.22 -14.66 -0.57
C LYS A 375 -11.93 -16.03 0.04
N SER A 376 -11.82 -17.09 -0.78
CA SER A 376 -11.53 -18.44 -0.32
C SER A 376 -10.13 -18.62 0.27
N LEU A 377 -9.22 -17.65 0.06
CA LEU A 377 -7.88 -17.62 0.67
C LEU A 377 -7.92 -17.28 2.18
N THR A 378 -9.01 -16.68 2.65
CA THR A 378 -9.10 -16.15 4.03
C THR A 378 -8.80 -17.19 5.10
N PRO A 379 -9.38 -18.41 5.09
CA PRO A 379 -9.09 -19.41 6.12
C PRO A 379 -7.64 -19.91 6.08
N LEU A 380 -7.05 -20.04 4.88
CA LEU A 380 -5.64 -20.43 4.71
C LEU A 380 -4.71 -19.36 5.29
N TYR A 381 -5.01 -18.09 5.04
CA TYR A 381 -4.31 -16.95 5.63
C TYR A 381 -4.41 -16.91 7.16
N LEU A 382 -5.58 -17.22 7.73
CA LEU A 382 -5.73 -17.35 9.19
C LEU A 382 -4.80 -18.45 9.73
N GLY A 383 -4.76 -19.61 9.07
CA GLY A 383 -3.83 -20.69 9.41
C GLY A 383 -2.37 -20.22 9.37
N ARG A 384 -1.95 -19.57 8.28
CA ARG A 384 -0.56 -19.07 8.18
C ARG A 384 -0.23 -18.06 9.27
N THR A 385 -1.14 -17.15 9.58
CA THR A 385 -0.97 -16.15 10.64
C THR A 385 -0.87 -16.82 12.01
N ALA A 386 -1.72 -17.81 12.31
CA ALA A 386 -1.63 -18.61 13.53
C ALA A 386 -0.28 -19.31 13.66
N SER A 387 0.21 -19.90 12.58
CA SER A 387 1.53 -20.56 12.55
C SER A 387 2.67 -19.59 12.85
N LEU A 388 2.65 -18.37 12.30
CA LEU A 388 3.65 -17.33 12.60
C LEU A 388 3.65 -17.00 14.10
N VAL A 389 2.47 -16.73 14.66
CA VAL A 389 2.35 -16.40 16.10
C VAL A 389 2.85 -17.54 16.97
N LEU A 390 2.49 -18.78 16.67
CA LEU A 390 2.92 -19.95 17.45
C LEU A 390 4.44 -20.19 17.40
N GLU A 391 5.05 -19.95 16.24
CA GLU A 391 6.50 -20.07 16.04
C GLU A 391 7.28 -19.02 16.82
N THR A 392 6.74 -17.81 16.94
CA THR A 392 7.48 -16.66 17.48
C THR A 392 7.05 -16.22 18.86
N ARG A 393 5.90 -16.64 19.40
CA ARG A 393 5.31 -16.08 20.66
C ARG A 393 6.23 -16.08 21.87
N ALA A 394 7.16 -17.03 21.97
CA ALA A 394 8.10 -17.14 23.08
C ALA A 394 9.39 -16.30 22.88
N GLY A 395 9.57 -15.72 21.69
CA GLY A 395 10.78 -15.02 21.29
C GLY A 395 10.72 -13.49 21.44
N THR A 396 11.56 -12.80 20.67
CA THR A 396 11.61 -11.33 20.55
C THR A 396 10.96 -10.86 19.22
N PRO A 397 10.78 -9.54 19.01
CA PRO A 397 10.36 -9.00 17.71
C PRO A 397 11.31 -9.38 16.56
N GLU A 398 12.61 -9.51 16.82
CA GLU A 398 13.61 -9.92 15.82
C GLU A 398 13.39 -11.36 15.36
N ASP A 399 12.82 -12.23 16.21
CA ASP A 399 12.45 -13.59 15.81
C ASP A 399 11.31 -13.57 14.78
N VAL A 400 10.37 -12.61 14.90
CA VAL A 400 9.32 -12.40 13.90
C VAL A 400 9.93 -11.98 12.57
N GLU A 401 10.82 -10.99 12.58
CA GLU A 401 11.49 -10.54 11.35
C GLU A 401 12.32 -11.66 10.71
N ARG A 402 12.96 -12.54 11.50
CA ARG A 402 13.70 -13.70 10.97
C ARG A 402 12.79 -14.72 10.28
N VAL A 403 11.62 -15.01 10.85
CA VAL A 403 10.63 -15.91 10.24
C VAL A 403 10.07 -15.30 8.94
N ILE A 404 9.86 -13.98 8.92
CA ILE A 404 9.41 -13.26 7.71
C ILE A 404 10.51 -13.28 6.63
N GLU A 405 11.77 -13.08 7.00
CA GLU A 405 12.91 -13.17 6.07
C GLU A 405 13.02 -14.56 5.46
N THR A 406 12.94 -15.61 6.30
CA THR A 406 12.92 -17.01 5.84
C THR A 406 11.77 -17.29 4.88
N LEU A 407 10.61 -16.68 5.14
CA LEU A 407 9.47 -16.79 4.24
C LEU A 407 9.75 -16.09 2.90
N CYS A 408 10.32 -14.88 2.91
CA CYS A 408 10.72 -14.16 1.70
C CYS A 408 11.69 -14.97 0.83
N GLU A 409 12.75 -15.53 1.44
CA GLU A 409 13.70 -16.40 0.75
C GLU A 409 13.02 -17.66 0.17
N THR A 410 11.99 -18.17 0.85
CA THR A 410 11.22 -19.33 0.37
C THR A 410 10.37 -18.97 -0.85
N PHE A 411 9.74 -17.78 -0.88
CA PHE A 411 9.08 -17.27 -2.09
C PHE A 411 10.09 -17.14 -3.24
N GLU A 412 11.23 -16.46 -3.02
CA GLU A 412 12.26 -16.30 -4.05
C GLU A 412 12.75 -17.64 -4.61
N ARG A 413 13.07 -18.60 -3.72
CA ARG A 413 13.56 -19.93 -4.09
C ARG A 413 12.52 -20.75 -4.87
N MET A 414 11.25 -20.64 -4.52
CA MET A 414 10.17 -21.43 -5.11
C MET A 414 9.55 -20.78 -6.35
N LYS A 415 9.92 -19.55 -6.71
CA LYS A 415 9.44 -18.87 -7.92
C LYS A 415 9.52 -19.69 -9.23
N PRO A 416 10.50 -20.60 -9.43
CA PRO A 416 10.45 -21.53 -10.57
C PRO A 416 9.15 -22.34 -10.68
N TYR A 417 8.50 -22.69 -9.56
CA TYR A 417 7.19 -23.35 -9.55
C TYR A 417 6.12 -22.53 -10.28
N LEU A 418 6.09 -21.22 -9.99
CA LEU A 418 5.16 -20.26 -10.59
C LEU A 418 5.47 -20.05 -12.07
N THR A 419 6.71 -19.64 -12.39
CA THR A 419 7.12 -19.32 -13.78
C THR A 419 6.97 -20.51 -14.75
N GLN A 420 7.24 -21.73 -14.29
CA GLN A 420 7.09 -22.92 -15.12
C GLN A 420 5.62 -23.22 -15.44
N ARG A 421 4.68 -22.92 -14.54
CA ARG A 421 3.25 -23.18 -14.77
C ARG A 421 2.56 -22.03 -15.48
N TRP A 422 2.94 -20.80 -15.18
CA TRP A 422 2.34 -19.58 -15.74
C TRP A 422 2.28 -19.55 -17.27
N ARG A 423 3.28 -20.14 -17.94
CA ARG A 423 3.36 -20.18 -19.42
C ARG A 423 2.53 -21.28 -20.08
N PHE A 424 2.06 -22.27 -19.33
CA PHE A 424 1.26 -23.39 -19.83
C PHE A 424 -0.19 -23.35 -19.34
N SER A 425 -0.54 -22.28 -18.63
CA SER A 425 -1.87 -21.95 -18.10
C SER A 425 -2.75 -21.27 -19.14
#